data_AF-A0A1B1P6K6-F1
#
_entry.id   AF-A0A1B1P6K6-F1
#
_cell.length_a   1.000
_cell.length_b   1.000
_cell.length_c   1.000
_cell.angle_alpha   90.00
_cell.angle_beta   90.00
_cell.angle_gamma   90.00
#
_symmetry.space_group_name_H-M   'P 1'
#
loop_
_entity.id
_entity.type
_entity.pdbx_description
1 polymer ?
#
loop_
_entity_poly.entity_id
_entity_poly.type
_entity_poly.pdbx_seq_one_letter_code
_entity_poly.pdbx_strand_id
1 'polypeptide(L)'
;MKQRITVTIDSDSYQLLKSADVNISALVNRAMQNEARRLRSERWQAENQEGMAEVARFIEMNGISPTKTGTGEMQFKVYAYKRESRYRLFVDVQSDIIDTPGRRMVIPLASARLLSDKVSRELYPVVHIGDESYRLMTTDMASVTSSVTGEEVADLSHRENDIKNAINLMFWGI
;
A
#
# COMPACT_ATOMS: atom_id res chain seq x y z
N MET A 1 15.63 -15.21 -7.54
CA MET A 1 16.18 -16.56 -7.25
C MET A 1 15.54 -17.05 -5.95
N LYS A 2 14.91 -18.24 -5.91
CA LYS A 2 14.31 -18.76 -4.66
C LYS A 2 15.36 -19.53 -3.87
N GLN A 3 15.52 -19.21 -2.59
CA GLN A 3 16.43 -19.91 -1.67
C GLN A 3 15.63 -20.81 -0.75
N ARG A 4 16.11 -22.04 -0.51
CA ARG A 4 15.46 -22.98 0.41
C ARG A 4 16.00 -22.75 1.82
N ILE A 5 15.11 -22.56 2.77
CA ILE A 5 15.43 -22.31 4.18
C ILE A 5 14.71 -23.35 5.04
N THR A 6 15.42 -23.89 6.03
CA THR A 6 14.85 -24.81 7.02
C THR A 6 14.53 -24.01 8.27
N VAL A 7 13.30 -24.11 8.76
CA VAL A 7 12.83 -23.42 9.96
C VAL A 7 12.42 -24.48 10.98
N THR A 8 12.92 -24.35 12.21
CA THR A 8 12.53 -25.20 13.34
C THR A 8 11.40 -24.53 14.10
N ILE A 9 10.33 -25.27 14.38
CA ILE A 9 9.16 -24.82 15.13
C ILE A 9 8.89 -25.89 16.20
N ASP A 10 8.41 -25.48 17.36
CA ASP A 10 8.00 -26.43 18.39
C ASP A 10 6.83 -27.31 17.93
N SER A 11 6.73 -28.50 18.51
CA SER A 11 5.73 -29.50 18.08
C SER A 11 4.31 -29.00 18.29
N ASP A 12 4.03 -28.32 19.40
CA ASP A 12 2.67 -27.93 19.77
C ASP A 12 2.13 -26.88 18.80
N SER A 13 2.94 -25.85 18.49
CA SER A 13 2.61 -24.83 17.48
C SER A 13 2.44 -25.43 16.09
N TYR A 14 3.29 -26.39 15.69
CA TYR A 14 3.16 -27.04 14.38
C TYR A 14 1.84 -27.81 14.26
N GLN A 15 1.48 -28.62 15.27
CA GLN A 15 0.25 -29.39 15.25
C GLN A 15 -0.98 -28.47 15.27
N LEU A 16 -0.95 -27.39 16.05
CA LEU A 16 -2.01 -26.39 16.08
C LEU A 16 -2.22 -25.76 14.69
N LEU A 17 -1.16 -25.22 14.08
CA LEU A 17 -1.23 -24.58 12.76
C LEU A 17 -1.68 -25.56 11.67
N LYS A 18 -1.23 -26.81 11.74
CA LYS A 18 -1.62 -27.88 10.82
C LYS A 18 -3.10 -28.25 10.98
N SER A 19 -3.59 -28.37 12.21
CA SER A 19 -5.01 -28.68 12.48
C SER A 19 -5.97 -27.58 12.01
N ALA A 20 -5.49 -26.33 11.96
CA ALA A 20 -6.21 -25.18 11.47
C ALA A 20 -6.02 -24.93 9.95
N ASP A 21 -5.40 -25.86 9.22
CA ASP A 21 -5.12 -25.78 7.77
C ASP A 21 -4.34 -24.51 7.35
N VAL A 22 -3.47 -24.02 8.23
CA VAL A 22 -2.68 -22.82 7.96
C VAL A 22 -1.55 -23.13 6.99
N ASN A 23 -1.44 -22.35 5.91
CA ASN A 23 -0.30 -22.43 4.99
C ASN A 23 0.96 -21.79 5.61
N ILE A 24 1.73 -22.61 6.35
CA ILE A 24 2.95 -22.18 7.06
C ILE A 24 3.97 -21.54 6.10
N SER A 25 4.12 -22.06 4.88
CA SER A 25 5.09 -21.52 3.91
C SER A 25 4.74 -20.09 3.49
N ALA A 26 3.45 -19.80 3.30
CA ALA A 26 2.99 -18.46 2.96
C ALA A 26 3.14 -17.51 4.16
N LEU A 27 2.86 -18.00 5.37
CA LEU A 27 3.02 -17.23 6.61
C LEU A 27 4.47 -16.81 6.83
N VAL A 28 5.42 -17.75 6.76
CA VAL A 28 6.85 -17.49 6.94
C VAL A 28 7.37 -16.57 5.85
N ASN A 29 7.01 -16.81 4.58
CA ASN A 29 7.42 -15.92 3.50
C ASN A 29 6.93 -14.49 3.71
N ARG A 30 5.69 -14.30 4.15
CA ARG A 30 5.14 -12.96 4.45
C ARG A 30 5.91 -12.29 5.59
N ALA A 31 6.15 -13.00 6.69
CA ALA A 31 6.91 -12.48 7.82
C ALA A 31 8.33 -12.05 7.41
N MET A 32 9.03 -12.90 6.63
CA MET A 32 10.37 -12.60 6.11
C MET A 32 10.37 -11.41 5.14
N GLN A 33 9.36 -11.30 4.27
CA GLN A 33 9.23 -10.17 3.36
C GLN A 33 8.99 -8.86 4.13
N ASN A 34 8.14 -8.88 5.15
CA ASN A 34 7.89 -7.72 6.00
C ASN A 34 9.15 -7.30 6.76
N GLU A 35 9.87 -8.26 7.35
CA GLU A 35 11.11 -7.97 8.06
C GLU A 35 12.23 -7.46 7.12
N ALA A 36 12.36 -8.05 5.93
CA ALA A 36 13.30 -7.55 4.92
C ALA A 36 12.93 -6.14 4.44
N ARG A 37 11.63 -5.83 4.31
CA ARG A 37 11.15 -4.47 4.01
C ARG A 37 11.53 -3.50 5.12
N ARG A 38 11.29 -3.87 6.39
CA ARG A 38 11.66 -3.06 7.56
C ARG A 38 13.16 -2.74 7.59
N LEU A 39 14.02 -3.76 7.49
CA LEU A 39 15.47 -3.57 7.51
C LEU A 39 16.00 -2.76 6.33
N ARG A 40 15.42 -2.93 5.13
CA ARG A 40 15.76 -2.08 3.98
C ARG A 40 15.27 -0.66 4.16
N SER A 41 14.10 -0.47 4.77
CA SER A 41 13.59 0.85 5.14
C SER A 41 14.57 1.57 6.05
N GLU A 42 14.99 0.92 7.14
CA GLU A 42 15.92 1.48 8.11
C GLU A 42 17.27 1.85 7.49
N ARG A 43 17.84 0.98 6.65
CA ARG A 43 19.09 1.27 5.94
C ARG A 43 18.93 2.41 4.94
N TRP A 44 17.88 2.37 4.11
CA TRP A 44 17.63 3.40 3.10
C TRP A 44 17.38 4.77 3.75
N GLN A 45 16.60 4.81 4.84
CA GLN A 45 16.35 6.03 5.60
C GLN A 45 17.62 6.57 6.22
N ALA A 46 18.48 5.73 6.79
CA ALA A 46 19.77 6.15 7.34
C ALA A 46 20.71 6.70 6.26
N GLU A 47 20.77 6.05 5.10
CA GLU A 47 21.64 6.46 3.97
C GLU A 47 21.13 7.73 3.27
N ASN A 48 19.81 7.95 3.23
CA ASN A 48 19.19 9.05 2.49
C ASN A 48 18.59 10.14 3.40
N GLN A 49 18.87 10.11 4.71
CA GLN A 49 18.30 11.04 5.69
C GLN A 49 18.57 12.51 5.34
N GLU A 50 19.79 12.81 4.91
CA GLU A 50 20.21 14.17 4.55
C GLU A 50 19.49 14.68 3.30
N GLY A 51 19.40 13.84 2.26
CA GLY A 51 18.68 14.17 1.02
C GLY A 51 17.17 14.34 1.27
N MET A 52 16.58 13.50 2.13
CA MET A 52 15.18 13.64 2.51
C MET A 52 14.91 14.89 3.34
N ALA A 53 15.85 15.30 4.19
CA ALA A 53 15.75 16.57 4.92
C ALA A 53 15.81 17.79 3.98
N GLU A 54 16.58 17.71 2.89
CA GLU A 54 16.59 18.75 1.85
C GLU A 54 15.26 18.83 1.10
N VAL A 55 14.72 17.69 0.67
CA VAL A 55 13.40 17.61 0.04
C VAL A 55 12.31 18.11 0.99
N ALA A 56 12.37 17.76 2.27
CA ALA A 56 11.43 18.23 3.29
C ALA A 56 11.46 19.77 3.42
N ARG A 57 12.66 20.36 3.52
CA ARG A 57 12.83 21.82 3.56
C ARG A 57 12.31 22.50 2.30
N PHE A 58 12.54 21.91 1.13
CA PHE A 58 12.00 22.42 -0.13
C PHE A 58 10.45 22.40 -0.12
N ILE A 59 9.84 21.31 0.34
CA ILE A 59 8.38 21.17 0.43
C ILE A 59 7.79 22.17 1.44
N GLU A 60 8.44 22.37 2.60
CA GLU A 60 8.05 23.36 3.61
C GLU A 60 8.14 24.80 3.08
N MET A 61 9.23 25.14 2.39
CA MET A 61 9.43 26.46 1.77
C MET A 61 8.37 26.77 0.70
N ASN A 62 7.81 25.74 0.07
CA ASN A 62 6.73 25.85 -0.90
C ASN A 62 5.32 25.71 -0.27
N GLY A 63 5.20 25.82 1.07
CA GLY A 63 3.91 25.92 1.76
C GLY A 63 3.12 24.62 1.89
N ILE A 64 3.78 23.46 1.76
CA ILE A 64 3.15 22.16 1.91
C ILE A 64 3.58 21.58 3.26
N SER A 65 2.67 21.60 4.24
CA SER A 65 2.99 21.28 5.64
C SER A 65 3.20 19.77 5.85
N PRO A 66 4.35 19.34 6.41
CA PRO A 66 4.58 17.94 6.72
C PRO A 66 4.02 17.56 8.09
N THR A 67 2.96 16.75 8.13
CA THR A 67 2.60 16.04 9.37
C THR A 67 3.23 14.65 9.32
N LYS A 68 4.16 14.37 10.24
CA LYS A 68 4.66 13.02 10.44
C LYS A 68 3.52 12.15 10.95
N THR A 69 3.06 11.20 10.13
CA THR A 69 2.11 10.16 10.56
C THR A 69 2.76 8.80 10.44
N GLY A 70 2.93 8.14 11.60
CA GLY A 70 2.84 6.70 11.78
C GLY A 70 3.89 5.81 11.10
N THR A 71 4.75 5.20 11.90
CA THR A 71 5.65 4.08 11.57
C THR A 71 4.91 2.75 11.31
N GLY A 72 3.73 2.78 10.68
CA GLY A 72 2.95 1.58 10.33
C GLY A 72 3.15 1.17 8.88
N GLU A 73 2.92 -0.11 8.53
CA GLU A 73 2.78 -0.54 7.14
C GLU A 73 1.51 0.10 6.56
N MET A 74 1.65 1.16 5.77
CA MET A 74 0.54 1.92 5.19
C MET A 74 0.28 1.54 3.74
N GLN A 75 1.27 0.98 3.03
CA GLN A 75 1.10 0.58 1.65
C GLN A 75 -0.05 -0.45 1.52
N PHE A 76 -0.93 -0.21 0.55
CA PHE A 76 -2.15 -0.97 0.25
C PHE A 76 -3.29 -0.85 1.27
N LYS A 77 -3.14 -0.02 2.30
CA LYS A 77 -4.25 0.35 3.18
C LYS A 77 -5.19 1.31 2.48
N VAL A 78 -6.48 1.17 2.76
CA VAL A 78 -7.53 2.03 2.21
C VAL A 78 -7.99 2.99 3.28
N TYR A 79 -8.11 4.26 2.94
CA TYR A 79 -8.55 5.32 3.83
C TYR A 79 -9.72 6.09 3.24
N ALA A 80 -10.55 6.65 4.11
CA ALA A 80 -11.55 7.63 3.72
C ALA A 80 -10.91 9.01 3.47
N TYR A 81 -11.49 9.80 2.56
CA TYR A 81 -11.18 11.23 2.48
C TYR A 81 -11.90 11.99 3.62
N LYS A 82 -11.18 12.82 4.38
CA LYS A 82 -11.75 13.68 5.45
C LYS A 82 -12.59 14.84 4.93
N ARG A 83 -12.42 15.21 3.66
CA ARG A 83 -13.07 16.37 3.04
C ARG A 83 -13.96 15.94 1.87
N GLU A 84 -14.88 16.82 1.47
CA GLU A 84 -15.60 16.63 0.22
C GLU A 84 -14.62 16.46 -0.95
N SER A 85 -14.80 15.37 -1.66
CA SER A 85 -14.00 14.95 -2.78
C SER A 85 -14.91 14.18 -3.74
N ARG A 86 -14.56 14.18 -5.02
CA ARG A 86 -15.23 13.33 -6.02
C ARG A 86 -15.20 11.85 -5.62
N TYR A 87 -14.17 11.45 -4.88
CA TYR A 87 -13.96 10.11 -4.37
C TYR A 87 -14.12 10.09 -2.85
N ARG A 88 -14.67 9.01 -2.31
CA ARG A 88 -14.82 8.83 -0.85
C ARG A 88 -13.67 8.06 -0.23
N LEU A 89 -13.06 7.16 -0.99
CA LEU A 89 -12.00 6.27 -0.54
C LEU A 89 -10.79 6.38 -1.48
N PHE A 90 -9.62 6.07 -0.95
CA PHE A 90 -8.39 5.89 -1.72
C PHE A 90 -7.52 4.81 -1.09
N VAL A 91 -6.75 4.11 -1.92
CA VAL A 91 -5.74 3.15 -1.47
C VAL A 91 -4.38 3.80 -1.54
N ASP A 92 -3.60 3.64 -0.49
CA ASP A 92 -2.20 4.03 -0.46
C ASP A 92 -1.37 3.06 -1.31
N VAL A 93 -0.56 3.58 -2.23
CA VAL A 93 0.29 2.76 -3.11
C VAL A 93 1.78 3.06 -2.97
N GLN A 94 2.13 4.07 -2.16
CA GLN A 94 3.52 4.42 -1.95
C GLN A 94 4.21 3.37 -1.08
N SER A 95 5.46 3.04 -1.40
CA SER A 95 6.23 2.15 -0.54
C SER A 95 6.49 2.81 0.81
N ASP A 96 6.33 2.06 1.90
CA ASP A 96 6.63 2.55 3.26
C ASP A 96 8.13 2.82 3.49
N ILE A 97 8.99 2.37 2.56
CA ILE A 97 10.42 2.71 2.55
C ILE A 97 10.64 4.16 2.11
N ILE A 98 9.78 4.67 1.21
CA ILE A 98 9.91 6.01 0.65
C ILE A 98 9.23 7.00 1.59
N ASP A 99 10.03 7.84 2.25
CA ASP A 99 9.53 8.94 3.04
C ASP A 99 9.19 10.13 2.14
N THR A 100 7.99 10.67 2.26
CA THR A 100 7.60 11.95 1.67
C THR A 100 6.83 12.72 2.73
N PRO A 101 7.48 13.64 3.46
CA PRO A 101 6.89 14.25 4.65
C PRO A 101 5.49 14.83 4.44
N GLY A 102 4.52 14.33 5.22
CA GLY A 102 3.11 14.76 5.21
C GLY A 102 2.31 14.41 3.96
N ARG A 103 2.84 13.55 3.07
CA ARG A 103 2.16 13.19 1.83
C ARG A 103 2.34 11.72 1.51
N ARG A 104 1.39 11.17 0.75
CA ARG A 104 1.45 9.80 0.21
C ARG A 104 0.91 9.76 -1.21
N MET A 105 1.45 8.88 -2.03
CA MET A 105 0.88 8.56 -3.35
C MET A 105 -0.27 7.56 -3.20
N VAL A 106 -1.41 7.90 -3.77
CA VAL A 106 -2.65 7.12 -3.60
C VAL A 106 -3.38 6.96 -4.92
N ILE A 107 -4.18 5.91 -5.02
CA ILE A 107 -5.14 5.70 -6.11
C ILE A 107 -6.55 5.85 -5.54
N PRO A 108 -7.38 6.78 -6.06
CA PRO A 108 -8.77 6.90 -5.61
C PRO A 108 -9.63 5.69 -6.00
N LEU A 109 -10.66 5.42 -5.20
CA LEU A 109 -11.63 4.35 -5.46
C LEU A 109 -12.98 4.96 -5.86
N ALA A 110 -13.53 4.49 -6.98
CA ALA A 110 -14.89 4.79 -7.42
C ALA A 110 -15.80 3.57 -7.23
N SER A 111 -17.09 3.79 -6.97
CA SER A 111 -18.04 2.68 -6.96
C SER A 111 -18.04 1.99 -8.32
N ALA A 112 -17.89 0.67 -8.34
CA ALA A 112 -17.86 -0.10 -9.59
C ALA A 112 -19.16 0.04 -10.39
N ARG A 113 -20.28 0.37 -9.72
CA ARG A 113 -21.59 0.60 -10.35
C ARG A 113 -21.62 1.80 -11.29
N LEU A 114 -20.66 2.73 -11.15
CA LEU A 114 -20.56 3.94 -11.98
C LEU A 114 -19.82 3.70 -13.30
N LEU A 115 -19.20 2.54 -13.48
CA LEU A 115 -18.40 2.21 -14.66
C LEU A 115 -19.00 1.03 -15.41
N SER A 116 -19.03 1.11 -16.73
CA SER A 116 -19.46 -0.01 -17.57
C SER A 116 -18.44 -1.16 -17.55
N ASP A 117 -18.89 -2.38 -17.85
CA ASP A 117 -18.01 -3.56 -17.95
C ASP A 117 -16.98 -3.48 -19.09
N LYS A 118 -17.13 -2.53 -20.03
CA LYS A 118 -16.15 -2.29 -21.10
C LYS A 118 -14.86 -1.64 -20.60
N VAL A 119 -14.86 -1.10 -19.38
CA VAL A 119 -13.68 -0.48 -18.78
C VAL A 119 -12.68 -1.56 -18.35
N SER A 120 -11.44 -1.45 -18.86
CA SER A 120 -10.35 -2.39 -18.60
C SER A 120 -10.22 -2.72 -17.11
N ARG A 121 -10.26 -4.01 -16.78
CA ARG A 121 -10.05 -4.51 -15.41
C ARG A 121 -8.57 -4.63 -15.06
N GLU A 122 -7.70 -4.60 -16.05
CA GLU A 122 -6.24 -4.57 -15.86
C GLU A 122 -5.79 -3.16 -15.46
N LEU A 123 -6.27 -2.13 -16.16
CA LEU A 123 -5.96 -0.74 -15.84
C LEU A 123 -6.77 -0.22 -14.64
N TYR A 124 -8.01 -0.68 -14.45
CA TYR A 124 -8.87 -0.29 -13.34
C TYR A 124 -9.36 -1.52 -12.57
N PRO A 125 -8.49 -2.14 -11.73
CA PRO A 125 -8.83 -3.33 -10.95
C PRO A 125 -10.10 -3.17 -10.14
N VAL A 126 -10.88 -4.25 -10.06
CA VAL A 126 -12.05 -4.35 -9.17
C VAL A 126 -11.59 -4.90 -7.83
N VAL A 127 -11.93 -4.22 -6.75
CA VAL A 127 -11.71 -4.66 -5.36
C VAL A 127 -13.02 -4.65 -4.59
N HIS A 128 -13.06 -5.41 -3.49
CA HIS A 128 -14.23 -5.51 -2.62
C HIS A 128 -13.87 -4.98 -1.24
N ILE A 129 -14.70 -4.08 -0.72
CA ILE A 129 -14.59 -3.50 0.62
C ILE A 129 -15.96 -3.66 1.27
N GLY A 130 -16.06 -4.54 2.27
CA GLY A 130 -17.35 -5.01 2.77
C GLY A 130 -18.17 -5.66 1.63
N ASP A 131 -19.44 -5.28 1.52
CA ASP A 131 -20.36 -5.79 0.49
C ASP A 131 -20.35 -4.96 -0.81
N GLU A 132 -19.45 -3.98 -0.92
CA GLU A 132 -19.38 -3.08 -2.06
C GLU A 132 -18.16 -3.33 -2.96
N SER A 133 -18.40 -3.32 -4.27
CA SER A 133 -17.35 -3.37 -5.29
C SER A 133 -16.90 -1.97 -5.69
N TYR A 134 -15.57 -1.79 -5.75
CA TYR A 134 -14.92 -0.55 -6.15
C TYR A 134 -13.97 -0.77 -7.32
N ARG A 135 -13.74 0.27 -8.11
CA ARG A 135 -12.72 0.36 -9.15
C ARG A 135 -11.58 1.25 -8.66
N LEU A 136 -10.35 0.77 -8.77
CA LEU A 136 -9.16 1.61 -8.59
C LEU A 136 -9.03 2.52 -9.80
N MET A 137 -9.14 3.83 -9.58
CA MET A 137 -9.02 4.85 -10.62
C MET A 137 -7.54 5.15 -10.89
N THR A 138 -6.80 4.17 -11.42
CA THR A 138 -5.34 4.21 -11.56
C THR A 138 -4.83 5.47 -12.27
N THR A 139 -5.54 5.95 -13.29
CA THR A 139 -5.19 7.19 -14.02
C THR A 139 -5.38 8.47 -13.21
N ASP A 140 -6.13 8.41 -12.12
CA ASP A 140 -6.37 9.52 -11.19
C ASP A 140 -5.42 9.43 -9.99
N MET A 141 -4.36 8.62 -10.09
CA MET A 141 -3.32 8.51 -9.07
C MET A 141 -2.72 9.88 -8.75
N ALA A 142 -2.67 10.22 -7.47
CA ALA A 142 -2.27 11.55 -7.02
C ALA A 142 -1.63 11.53 -5.63
N SER A 143 -0.85 12.56 -5.33
CA SER A 143 -0.31 12.77 -3.99
C SER A 143 -1.33 13.48 -3.10
N VAL A 144 -1.68 12.87 -1.97
CA VAL A 144 -2.57 13.47 -0.96
C VAL A 144 -1.79 13.82 0.30
N THR A 145 -2.25 14.84 1.03
CA THR A 145 -1.67 15.22 2.32
C THR A 145 -2.25 14.38 3.45
N SER A 146 -1.47 14.16 4.51
CA SER A 146 -1.93 13.56 5.78
C SER A 146 -3.19 14.23 6.34
N SER A 147 -3.34 15.55 6.15
CA SER A 147 -4.51 16.31 6.61
C SER A 147 -5.84 15.88 5.99
N VAL A 148 -5.83 15.30 4.78
CA VAL A 148 -7.05 14.81 4.11
C VAL A 148 -7.29 13.31 4.31
N THR A 149 -6.36 12.61 4.96
CA THR A 149 -6.43 11.17 5.22
C THR A 149 -7.28 10.89 6.46
N GLY A 150 -8.36 10.15 6.25
CA GLY A 150 -9.34 9.75 7.26
C GLY A 150 -8.99 8.44 7.95
N GLU A 151 -10.03 7.76 8.41
CA GLU A 151 -9.92 6.44 9.03
C GLU A 151 -9.49 5.36 8.02
N GLU A 152 -8.74 4.37 8.49
CA GLU A 152 -8.46 3.14 7.74
C GLU A 152 -9.75 2.32 7.65
N VAL A 153 -10.13 1.92 6.44
CA VAL A 153 -11.38 1.18 6.18
C VAL A 153 -11.14 -0.25 5.70
N ALA A 154 -9.97 -0.54 5.11
CA ALA A 154 -9.65 -1.86 4.56
C ALA A 154 -8.15 -2.04 4.28
N ASP A 155 -7.76 -3.29 4.00
CA ASP A 155 -6.41 -3.68 3.57
C ASP A 155 -6.45 -4.45 2.24
N LEU A 156 -5.84 -3.88 1.21
CA LEU A 156 -5.75 -4.46 -0.14
C LEU A 156 -4.39 -5.10 -0.43
N SER A 157 -3.57 -5.40 0.58
CA SER A 157 -2.27 -6.08 0.39
C SER A 157 -2.40 -7.41 -0.35
N HIS A 158 -3.53 -8.10 -0.18
CA HIS A 158 -3.84 -9.34 -0.91
C HIS A 158 -4.03 -9.13 -2.43
N ARG A 159 -4.22 -7.88 -2.88
CA ARG A 159 -4.33 -7.47 -4.29
C ARG A 159 -3.08 -6.76 -4.79
N GLU A 160 -1.96 -6.85 -4.07
CA GLU A 160 -0.67 -6.22 -4.42
C GLU A 160 -0.31 -6.39 -5.91
N ASN A 161 -0.44 -7.60 -6.44
CA ASN A 161 -0.09 -7.88 -7.85
C ASN A 161 -0.97 -7.12 -8.84
N ASP A 162 -2.28 -7.08 -8.62
CA ASP A 162 -3.21 -6.40 -9.52
C ASP A 162 -2.97 -4.89 -9.51
N ILE A 163 -2.70 -4.33 -8.32
CA ILE A 163 -2.39 -2.90 -8.13
C ILE A 163 -1.08 -2.54 -8.85
N LYS A 164 -0.04 -3.35 -8.68
CA LYS A 164 1.26 -3.16 -9.34
C LYS A 164 1.15 -3.27 -10.86
N ASN A 165 0.40 -4.26 -11.35
CA ASN A 165 0.20 -4.44 -12.78
C ASN A 165 -0.56 -3.26 -13.39
N ALA A 166 -1.58 -2.73 -12.71
CA ALA A 166 -2.29 -1.54 -13.17
C ALA A 166 -1.36 -0.31 -13.28
N ILE A 167 -0.52 -0.08 -12.27
CA ILE A 167 0.47 1.01 -12.28
C ILE A 167 1.49 0.81 -13.40
N ASN A 168 2.00 -0.42 -13.58
CA ASN A 168 2.93 -0.73 -14.66
C ASN A 168 2.30 -0.53 -16.04
N LEU A 169 1.06 -0.98 -16.24
CA LEU A 169 0.32 -0.79 -17.48
C LEU A 169 0.15 0.70 -17.80
N MET A 170 -0.15 1.53 -16.78
CA MET A 170 -0.31 2.97 -16.96
C MET A 170 0.96 3.68 -17.45
N PHE A 171 2.14 3.29 -16.92
CA PHE A 171 3.40 3.96 -17.27
C PHE A 171 4.15 3.31 -18.44
N TRP A 172 4.05 1.99 -18.59
CA TRP A 172 4.91 1.19 -19.44
C TRP A 172 4.16 0.36 -20.47
N GLY A 173 2.85 0.20 -20.35
CA GLY A 173 2.05 -0.57 -21.29
C GLY A 173 2.29 -2.10 -21.24
N ILE A 174 2.91 -2.61 -20.17
CA ILE A 174 3.27 -4.03 -19.97
C ILE A 174 2.59 -4.65 -18.75
#